data_AF-A0A5Q0TKM8-F1
#
_entry.id   AF-A0A5Q0TKM8-F1
#
_cell.length_a   1.000
_cell.length_b   1.000
_cell.length_c   1.000
_cell.angle_alpha   90.00
_cell.angle_beta   90.00
_cell.angle_gamma   90.00
#
_symmetry.space_group_name_H-M   'P 1'
#
loop_
_entity.id
_entity.type
_entity.pdbx_description
1 polymer ?
#
loop_
_entity_poly.entity_id
_entity_poly.type
_entity_poly.pdbx_seq_one_letter_code
_entity_poly.pdbx_strand_id
1 'polypeptide(L)' 'MNTKLIYLMSVNQKEIEIAIEYFKNYISVGEIAATMDLKARGISNPQAVISKLIEMGIIEKGEGCYNLVRKPTNKK' A
#
# COMPACT_ATOMS: atom_id res chain seq x y z
N MET A 1 25.19 9.45 -2.74
CA MET A 1 24.23 8.33 -2.95
C MET A 1 22.94 8.69 -2.23
N ASN A 2 21.79 8.61 -2.91
CA ASN A 2 20.50 9.03 -2.37
C ASN A 2 19.91 7.88 -1.53
N THR A 3 19.92 8.00 -0.20
CA THR A 3 19.47 6.96 0.74
C THR A 3 18.01 6.56 0.54
N LYS A 4 17.20 7.43 -0.08
CA LYS A 4 15.80 7.17 -0.44
C LYS A 4 15.63 6.11 -1.54
N LEU A 5 16.61 5.95 -2.43
CA LEU A 5 16.56 4.96 -3.52
C LEU A 5 16.83 3.52 -3.02
N ILE A 6 17.62 3.39 -1.96
CA ILE A 6 18.08 2.09 -1.45
C ILE A 6 16.94 1.35 -0.75
N TYR A 7 16.01 2.08 -0.12
CA TYR A 7 14.84 1.51 0.56
C TYR A 7 13.77 0.96 -0.40
N LEU A 8 13.81 1.37 -1.67
CA LEU A 8 12.91 0.90 -2.73
C LEU A 8 13.34 -0.45 -3.31
N MET A 9 14.55 -0.91 -3.01
CA MET A 9 15.07 -2.17 -3.54
C MET A 9 14.67 -3.35 -2.64
N SER A 10 13.76 -4.16 -3.19
CA SER A 10 13.25 -5.44 -2.69
C SER A 10 12.32 -5.38 -1.46
N VAL A 11 11.12 -4.82 -1.63
CA VAL A 11 9.98 -5.22 -0.79
C VAL A 11 9.65 -6.68 -1.11
N ASN A 12 9.44 -7.50 -0.07
CA ASN A 12 9.12 -8.92 -0.25
C ASN A 12 7.80 -9.08 -1.03
N GLN A 13 7.82 -9.88 -2.09
CA GLN A 13 6.65 -10.13 -2.94
C GLN A 13 5.44 -10.65 -2.15
N LYS A 14 5.66 -11.47 -1.10
CA LYS A 14 4.59 -11.97 -0.25
C LYS A 14 3.93 -10.87 0.57
N GLU A 15 4.71 -9.93 1.09
CA GLU A 15 4.18 -8.77 1.82
C GLU A 15 3.37 -7.85 0.91
N ILE A 16 3.80 -7.69 -0.36
CA ILE A 16 3.04 -6.96 -1.39
C ILE A 16 1.67 -7.62 -1.60
N GLU A 17 1.62 -8.93 -1.80
CA GLU A 17 0.36 -9.67 -2.01
C GLU A 17 -0.61 -9.51 -0.83
N ILE A 18 -0.09 -9.64 0.40
CA ILE A 18 -0.88 -9.45 1.63
C ILE A 18 -1.46 -8.02 1.68
N ALA A 19 -0.65 -7.01 1.35
CA ALA A 19 -1.11 -5.62 1.36
C ALA A 19 -2.15 -5.35 0.25
N ILE A 20 -1.99 -5.95 -0.93
CA ILE A 20 -2.97 -5.85 -2.02
C ILE A 20 -4.30 -6.47 -1.60
N GLU A 21 -4.28 -7.66 -1.02
CA GLU A 21 -5.48 -8.32 -0.52
C GLU A 21 -6.16 -7.49 0.58
N TYR A 22 -5.37 -6.88 1.47
CA TYR A 22 -5.88 -5.96 2.48
C TYR A 22 -6.65 -4.79 1.84
N PHE A 23 -6.04 -4.03 0.93
CA PHE A 23 -6.70 -2.85 0.33
C PHE A 23 -7.85 -3.20 -0.63
N LYS A 24 -7.91 -4.44 -1.14
CA LYS A 24 -9.10 -4.95 -1.85
C LYS A 24 -10.31 -5.15 -0.93
N ASN A 25 -10.07 -5.52 0.33
CA ASN A 25 -11.12 -5.71 1.33
C ASN A 25 -11.46 -4.41 2.08
N TYR A 26 -10.47 -3.53 2.25
CA TYR A 26 -10.59 -2.25 2.95
C TYR A 26 -10.25 -1.11 1.99
N ILE A 27 -11.28 -0.62 1.29
CA ILE A 27 -11.12 0.29 0.13
C ILE A 27 -10.51 1.64 0.50
N SER A 28 -10.78 2.16 1.70
CA SER A 28 -10.29 3.44 2.20
C SER A 28 -9.93 3.28 3.67
N VAL A 29 -8.67 3.50 4.02
CA VAL A 29 -8.16 3.23 5.37
C VAL A 29 -7.29 4.40 5.84
N GLY A 30 -7.50 4.85 7.08
CA GLY A 30 -6.62 5.83 7.71
C GLY A 30 -5.17 5.31 7.84
N GLU A 31 -4.19 6.21 7.73
CA GLU A 31 -2.75 5.84 7.67
C GLU A 31 -2.28 5.03 8.89
N ILE A 32 -2.78 5.40 10.08
CA ILE A 32 -2.45 4.73 11.34
C ILE A 32 -3.03 3.31 11.35
N ALA A 33 -4.31 3.17 11.00
CA ALA A 33 -4.98 1.87 10.95
C ALA A 33 -4.33 0.95 9.92
N ALA A 34 -4.05 1.45 8.71
CA ALA A 34 -3.35 0.68 7.68
C ALA A 34 -1.99 0.18 8.17
N THR A 35 -1.22 1.05 8.83
CA THR A 35 0.10 0.66 9.38
C THR A 35 -0.02 -0.44 10.44
N MET A 36 -0.97 -0.31 11.36
CA MET A 36 -1.20 -1.30 12.43
C MET A 36 -1.69 -2.63 11.87
N ASP A 37 -2.65 -2.59 10.95
CA ASP A 37 -3.25 -3.76 10.33
C ASP A 37 -2.26 -4.56 9.49
N LEU A 38 -1.38 -3.88 8.75
CA LEU A 38 -0.35 -4.51 7.95
C LEU A 38 0.74 -5.14 8.85
N LYS A 39 1.14 -4.48 9.95
CA LYS A 39 2.03 -5.11 10.95
C LYS A 39 1.42 -6.37 11.54
N ALA A 40 0.14 -6.32 11.92
CA ALA A 40 -0.57 -7.47 12.48
C ALA A 40 -0.65 -8.65 11.50
N ARG A 41 -0.56 -8.39 10.19
CA ARG A 41 -0.52 -9.39 9.12
C ARG A 41 0.90 -9.90 8.80
N GLY A 42 1.88 -9.55 9.62
CA GLY A 42 3.27 -10.00 9.50
C GLY A 42 4.13 -9.18 8.53
N ILE A 43 3.65 -8.02 8.08
CA ILE A 43 4.47 -7.12 7.25
C ILE A 43 5.45 -6.37 8.15
N SER A 44 6.75 -6.61 7.92
CA SER A 44 7.84 -6.09 8.75
C SER A 44 7.93 -4.57 8.67
N ASN A 45 7.68 -4.02 7.47
CA ASN A 45 7.84 -2.60 7.18
C ASN A 45 6.69 -2.08 6.31
N PRO A 46 5.52 -1.79 6.93
CA PRO A 46 4.33 -1.36 6.20
C PRO A 46 4.56 -0.13 5.33
N GLN A 47 5.40 0.81 5.78
CA GLN A 47 5.65 2.05 5.06
C GLN A 47 6.33 1.82 3.71
N ALA A 48 7.29 0.89 3.64
CA ALA A 48 7.91 0.51 2.38
C ALA A 48 6.90 -0.15 1.43
N VAL A 49 6.06 -1.03 1.96
CA VAL A 49 5.07 -1.78 1.16
C VAL A 49 3.98 -0.84 0.65
N ILE A 50 3.44 0.04 1.51
CA ILE A 50 2.48 1.08 1.14
C ILE A 50 3.08 1.98 0.06
N SER A 51 4.31 2.47 0.25
CA SER A 51 4.99 3.29 -0.76
C SER A 51 5.12 2.54 -2.10
N LYS A 52 5.37 1.23 -2.06
CA LYS A 52 5.46 0.40 -3.27
C LYS A 52 4.10 0.24 -3.95
N LEU A 53 3.02 0.04 -3.19
CA LEU A 53 1.66 -0.04 -3.73
C LEU A 53 1.21 1.29 -4.37
N ILE A 54 1.64 2.44 -3.82
CA ILE A 54 1.42 3.76 -4.42
C ILE A 54 2.18 3.89 -5.74
N GLU A 55 3.46 3.50 -5.77
CA GLU A 55 4.28 3.49 -6.99
C GLU A 55 3.66 2.60 -8.08
N MET A 56 3.08 1.46 -7.70
CA MET A 56 2.39 0.54 -8.61
C MET A 56 1.00 1.03 -9.07
N GLY A 57 0.49 2.14 -8.51
CA GLY A 57 -0.84 2.65 -8.82
C GLY A 57 -1.99 1.77 -8.32
N ILE A 58 -1.74 0.93 -7.31
CA ILE A 58 -2.77 0.06 -6.70
C ILE A 58 -3.58 0.86 -5.69
N ILE A 59 -2.90 1.71 -4.91
CA ILE A 59 -3.52 2.62 -3.95
C ILE A 59 -3.02 4.04 -4.20
N GLU A 60 -3.78 5.02 -3.73
CA GLU A 60 -3.43 6.43 -3.73
C GLU A 60 -3.47 6.99 -2.30
N LYS A 61 -2.71 8.06 -2.06
CA LYS A 61 -2.68 8.73 -0.76
C LYS A 61 -3.62 9.94 -0.79
N GLY A 62 -4.60 9.94 0.12
CA GLY A 62 -5.43 11.10 0.44
C GLY A 62 -4.90 11.86 1.66
N GLU A 63 -5.73 12.72 2.25
CA GLU A 63 -5.40 13.39 3.51
C GLU A 63 -5.62 12.43 4.70
N GLY A 64 -4.53 11.86 5.22
CA GLY A 64 -4.59 10.96 6.37
C GLY A 64 -5.14 9.57 6.05
N CYS A 65 -5.29 9.20 4.77
CA CYS A 65 -5.79 7.90 4.34
C CYS A 65 -5.12 7.36 3.07
N TYR A 66 -5.27 6.05 2.86
CA TYR A 66 -4.93 5.34 1.64
C TYR A 66 -6.19 4.76 1.00
N ASN A 67 -6.36 4.96 -0.30
CA ASN A 67 -7.53 4.52 -1.07
C ASN A 67 -7.13 3.53 -2.16
N LEU A 68 -7.89 2.46 -2.35
CA LEU A 68 -7.73 1.57 -3.49
C LEU A 68 -8.11 2.30 -4.79
N VAL A 69 -7.20 2.30 -5.76
CA VAL A 69 -7.46 2.88 -7.08
C VAL A 69 -8.48 2.01 -7.81
N ARG A 70 -9.64 2.58 -8.13
CA ARG A 70 -10.63 1.95 -9.01
C ARG A 70 -10.36 2.42 -10.43
N LYS A 71 -10.17 1.50 -11.37
CA LYS A 71 -10.28 1.86 -12.79
C LYS A 71 -11.67 2.47 -13.01
N PRO A 72 -11.81 3.61 -13.70
CA PRO A 72 -13.12 4.10 -14.06
C PRO A 72 -13.83 2.97 -14.82
N THR A 73 -14.95 2.49 -14.28
CA THR A 73 -15.87 1.74 -15.11
C THR A 73 -16.30 2.74 -16.18
N ASN A 74 -15.94 2.49 -17.44
CA ASN A 74 -16.58 3.17 -18.55
C ASN A 74 -18.08 2.89 -18.39
N LYS A 75 -18.80 3.81 -17.76
CA LYS A 75 -20.25 3.86 -17.83
C LYS A 75 -20.53 4.19 -19.29
N LYS A 76 -20.88 3.14 -20.04
CA LYS A 76 -21.52 3.27 -21.35
C LYS A 76 -22.80 4.08 -21.19
#